data_AF-A0A1I5Q9K2-F1
#
_entry.id   AF-A0A1I5Q9K2-F1
#
_cell.length_a   1.000
_cell.length_b   1.000
_cell.length_c   1.000
_cell.angle_alpha   90.00
_cell.angle_beta   90.00
_cell.angle_gamma   90.00
#
_symmetry.space_group_name_H-M   'P 1'
#
loop_
_entity.id
_entity.type
_entity.pdbx_description
1 polymer ?
#
loop_
_entity_poly.entity_id
_entity_poly.type
_entity_poly.pdbx_seq_one_letter_code
_entity_poly.pdbx_strand_id
1 'polypeptide(L)'
;MRNSFNTAGFSEVVHETRDDPAEAWYAYQGKAHYSPRRGLSARNGPALLGRVKSARAFSLDLCDPGQDGDEPPAASDEPAPIDLALTGIASCSLKTLVGGGSARGVVFDTVEMLIEYGAAEGRSGHTVNCQFEVGGPAGHRLIAELLDQVQNHSPNHKTLTAEIPLDVHYADGSGHVVHERLSGVEPFASRHRPARRRVRWISGVQLESYPVPATGPPLRIDSPKQTTGVDWGPNPQEHLLMGMASDVAANLGRLSREHLGRQLRWEVAAAGGVDIRGLLHADPAAIVHLQDVGCTISVPGNLEDEPDLLSIARTAVEQSEVSNLICRRQAVGVSLKPPIYRAPSWQRGRAAS
;
A
#
# COMPACT_ATOMS: atom_id res chain seq x y z
N MET A 1 -19.21 17.51 10.40
CA MET A 1 -18.59 16.18 10.22
C MET A 1 -19.62 15.23 9.64
N ARG A 2 -19.22 14.37 8.70
CA ARG A 2 -20.04 13.27 8.17
C ARG A 2 -19.15 12.05 8.01
N ASN A 3 -19.61 10.85 8.37
CA ASN A 3 -18.79 9.63 8.42
C ASN A 3 -17.51 9.84 9.26
N SER A 4 -17.58 10.69 10.29
CA SER A 4 -16.44 11.15 11.10
C SER A 4 -15.27 11.77 10.31
N PHE A 5 -15.46 12.13 9.04
CA PHE A 5 -14.52 12.97 8.30
C PHE A 5 -14.71 14.43 8.69
N ASN A 6 -13.60 15.08 9.06
CA ASN A 6 -13.55 16.51 9.29
C ASN A 6 -13.36 17.25 7.96
N THR A 7 -14.47 17.48 7.24
CA THR A 7 -14.48 18.18 5.96
C THR A 7 -13.93 19.60 6.05
N ALA A 8 -14.09 20.28 7.19
CA ALA A 8 -13.55 21.63 7.38
C ALA A 8 -12.01 21.63 7.40
N GLY A 9 -11.40 20.69 8.13
CA GLY A 9 -9.94 20.54 8.16
C GLY A 9 -9.36 20.21 6.79
N PHE A 10 -10.03 19.40 5.97
CA PHE A 10 -9.60 19.17 4.59
C PHE A 10 -9.73 20.42 3.71
N SER A 11 -10.77 21.25 3.90
CA SER A 11 -10.90 22.51 3.17
C SER A 11 -9.77 23.48 3.51
N GLU A 12 -9.33 23.56 4.77
CA GLU A 12 -8.18 24.38 5.17
C GLU A 12 -6.91 23.96 4.44
N VAL A 13 -6.62 22.65 4.39
CA VAL A 13 -5.49 22.10 3.63
C VAL A 13 -5.59 22.43 2.13
N VAL A 14 -6.78 22.38 1.54
CA VAL A 14 -7.00 22.78 0.14
C VAL A 14 -6.68 24.25 -0.09
N HIS A 15 -7.06 25.13 0.84
CA HIS A 15 -6.75 26.55 0.72
C HIS A 15 -5.24 26.81 0.87
N GLU A 16 -4.62 26.23 1.90
CA GLU A 16 -3.18 26.36 2.16
C GLU A 16 -2.34 25.89 0.96
N THR A 17 -2.65 24.73 0.41
CA THR A 17 -1.88 24.16 -0.73
C THR A 17 -2.14 24.85 -2.06
N ARG A 18 -3.22 25.63 -2.19
CA ARG A 18 -3.43 26.51 -3.34
C ARG A 18 -2.59 27.77 -3.26
N ASP A 19 -2.43 28.31 -2.05
CA ASP A 19 -1.64 29.51 -1.80
C ASP A 19 -0.13 29.19 -1.82
N ASP A 20 0.29 28.04 -1.28
CA ASP A 20 1.66 27.53 -1.31
C ASP A 20 1.71 26.07 -1.80
N PRO A 21 1.94 25.83 -3.11
CA PRO A 21 2.05 24.49 -3.66
C PRO A 21 3.13 23.61 -3.04
N ALA A 22 4.17 24.18 -2.41
CA ALA A 22 5.21 23.39 -1.77
C ALA A 22 4.70 22.65 -0.52
N GLU A 23 3.66 23.19 0.15
CA GLU A 23 3.00 22.52 1.27
C GLU A 23 2.16 21.31 0.86
N ALA A 24 1.91 21.14 -0.44
CA ALA A 24 1.15 20.00 -0.97
C ALA A 24 1.96 18.71 -1.09
N TRP A 25 3.29 18.80 -1.02
CA TRP A 25 4.14 17.62 -1.19
C TRP A 25 4.15 16.79 0.08
N TYR A 26 3.67 15.55 -0.02
CA TYR A 26 3.67 14.62 1.08
C TYR A 26 4.67 13.48 0.83
N ALA A 27 5.83 13.56 1.48
CA ALA A 27 6.88 12.54 1.42
C ALA A 27 6.69 11.46 2.48
N TYR A 28 6.95 10.20 2.10
CA TYR A 28 6.84 9.02 2.94
C TYR A 28 8.09 8.16 2.86
N GLN A 29 8.30 7.34 3.88
CA GLN A 29 9.35 6.34 3.89
C GLN A 29 8.86 5.07 4.58
N GLY A 30 9.23 3.91 4.03
CA GLY A 30 9.17 2.61 4.67
C GLY A 30 10.58 2.07 4.84
N LYS A 31 10.85 1.34 5.92
CA LYS A 31 12.13 0.66 6.14
C LYS A 31 11.87 -0.79 6.49
N ALA A 32 12.71 -1.68 6.03
CA ALA A 32 12.69 -3.07 6.41
C ALA A 32 14.07 -3.56 6.79
N HIS A 33 14.08 -4.56 7.65
CA HIS A 33 15.29 -5.25 8.08
C HIS A 33 15.06 -6.75 7.98
N TYR A 34 15.96 -7.43 7.29
CA TYR A 34 16.05 -8.87 7.25
C TYR A 34 17.20 -9.33 8.15
N SER A 35 16.95 -10.29 9.02
CA SER A 35 18.00 -10.96 9.78
C SER A 35 17.74 -12.45 9.92
N PRO A 36 18.79 -13.29 9.77
CA PRO A 36 18.63 -14.74 9.91
C PRO A 36 18.12 -15.19 11.29
N ARG A 37 18.35 -14.36 12.32
CA ARG A 37 17.94 -14.68 13.71
C ARG A 37 16.58 -14.11 14.11
N ARG A 38 16.11 -13.08 13.41
CA ARG A 38 14.89 -12.33 13.80
C ARG A 38 13.82 -12.33 12.72
N GLY A 39 14.09 -12.93 11.56
CA GLY A 39 13.19 -12.88 10.42
C GLY A 39 13.16 -11.51 9.77
N LEU A 40 12.00 -11.19 9.20
CA LEU A 40 11.74 -9.97 8.47
C LEU A 40 10.89 -9.03 9.32
N SER A 41 11.25 -7.74 9.36
CA SER A 41 10.42 -6.73 9.97
C SER A 41 10.41 -5.45 9.15
N ALA A 42 9.33 -4.68 9.26
CA ALA A 42 9.17 -3.40 8.61
C ALA A 42 8.70 -2.32 9.58
N ARG A 43 9.11 -1.08 9.33
CA ARG A 43 8.68 0.10 10.08
C ARG A 43 8.49 1.29 9.15
N ASN A 44 7.58 2.19 9.50
CA ASN A 44 7.50 3.46 8.79
C ASN A 44 8.67 4.37 9.19
N GLY A 45 9.14 5.18 8.24
CA GLY A 45 9.95 6.35 8.51
C GLY A 45 9.08 7.57 8.82
N PRO A 46 9.70 8.73 9.09
CA PRO A 46 8.94 9.96 9.24
C PRO A 46 8.24 10.33 7.93
N ALA A 47 6.99 10.77 8.02
CA ALA A 47 6.28 11.36 6.91
C ALA A 47 6.36 12.89 7.00
N LEU A 48 6.51 13.58 5.87
CA LEU A 48 6.62 15.04 5.81
C LEU A 48 5.56 15.59 4.86
N LEU A 49 4.61 16.36 5.38
CA LEU A 49 3.66 17.14 4.56
C LEU A 49 4.18 18.56 4.49
N GLY A 50 4.66 18.97 3.32
CA GLY A 50 5.35 20.24 3.15
C GLY A 50 6.51 20.37 4.13
N ARG A 51 6.46 21.39 4.98
CA ARG A 51 7.46 21.60 6.05
C ARG A 51 7.16 20.86 7.35
N VAL A 52 5.98 20.26 7.49
CA VAL A 52 5.52 19.66 8.74
C VAL A 52 5.88 18.17 8.80
N LYS A 53 6.74 17.82 9.77
CA LYS A 53 7.12 16.43 10.04
C LYS A 53 6.11 15.75 10.97
N SER A 54 5.59 14.61 10.53
CA SER A 54 4.85 13.65 11.34
C SER A 54 5.80 12.55 11.83
N ALA A 55 6.33 12.71 13.05
CA ALA A 55 7.20 11.73 13.70
C ALA A 55 6.36 10.66 14.44
N ARG A 56 5.97 9.60 13.74
CA ARG A 56 5.29 8.43 14.29
C ARG A 56 6.10 7.18 13.94
N ALA A 57 6.07 6.18 14.80
CA ALA A 57 6.81 4.94 14.60
C ALA A 57 5.88 3.75 14.83
N PHE A 58 5.63 3.00 13.77
CA PHE A 58 4.93 1.73 13.74
C PHE A 58 5.89 0.69 13.21
N SER A 59 5.91 -0.48 13.84
CA SER A 59 6.75 -1.61 13.44
C SER A 59 5.87 -2.86 13.36
N LEU A 60 6.14 -3.69 12.37
CA LEU A 60 5.48 -4.97 12.15
C LEU A 60 6.54 -6.04 11.92
N ASP A 61 6.38 -7.17 12.59
CA ASP A 61 7.06 -8.40 12.21
C ASP A 61 6.28 -9.04 11.06
N LEU A 62 7.00 -9.60 10.10
CA LEU A 62 6.47 -10.08 8.83
C LEU A 62 6.92 -11.52 8.58
N CYS A 63 6.06 -12.29 7.93
CA CYS A 63 6.49 -13.60 7.45
C CYS A 63 7.49 -13.42 6.28
N ASP A 64 8.59 -14.18 6.32
CA ASP A 64 9.56 -14.25 5.23
C ASP A 64 9.08 -15.31 4.21
N PRO A 65 8.64 -14.91 3.01
CA PRO A 65 8.13 -15.85 2.01
C PRO A 65 9.22 -16.77 1.44
N GLY A 66 10.50 -16.54 1.73
CA GLY A 66 11.62 -17.36 1.28
C GLY A 66 12.24 -18.29 2.34
N GLN A 67 11.66 -18.39 3.54
CA GLN A 67 12.30 -19.10 4.66
C GLN A 67 12.19 -20.63 4.58
N ASP A 68 11.14 -21.18 3.95
CA ASP A 68 10.79 -22.61 4.04
C ASP A 68 10.75 -23.36 2.69
N GLY A 69 11.62 -23.04 1.74
CA GLY A 69 11.58 -23.71 0.42
C GLY A 69 10.19 -23.65 -0.24
N ASP A 70 9.85 -24.59 -1.12
CA ASP A 70 8.50 -24.67 -1.71
C ASP A 70 7.42 -25.16 -0.71
N GLU A 71 7.79 -25.47 0.54
CA GLU A 71 6.83 -25.87 1.57
C GLU A 71 6.16 -24.65 2.19
N PRO A 72 4.83 -24.69 2.42
CA PRO A 72 4.13 -23.59 3.05
C PRO A 72 4.74 -23.32 4.43
N PRO A 73 5.07 -22.06 4.78
CA PRO A 73 5.41 -21.75 6.15
C PRO A 73 4.28 -22.24 7.06
N ALA A 74 4.65 -22.81 8.20
CA ALA A 74 3.69 -23.13 9.25
C ALA A 74 2.82 -21.88 9.48
N ALA A 75 1.49 -22.03 9.50
CA ALA A 75 0.53 -20.92 9.46
C ALA A 75 0.95 -19.77 10.38
N SER A 76 1.60 -18.75 9.80
CA SER A 76 2.03 -17.57 10.53
C SER A 76 0.88 -16.57 10.50
N ASP A 77 0.61 -15.96 11.65
CA ASP A 77 -0.34 -14.86 11.77
C ASP A 77 0.28 -13.53 11.30
N GLU A 78 1.57 -13.51 10.99
CA GLU A 78 2.30 -12.33 10.50
C GLU A 78 2.00 -12.09 9.00
N PRO A 79 1.73 -10.84 8.61
CA PRO A 79 1.45 -10.51 7.22
C PRO A 79 2.69 -10.66 6.34
N ALA A 80 2.48 -11.03 5.08
CA ALA A 80 3.53 -10.99 4.06
C ALA A 80 3.74 -9.55 3.56
N PRO A 81 4.89 -9.23 2.93
CA PRO A 81 5.12 -7.93 2.29
C PRO A 81 4.01 -7.49 1.33
N ILE A 82 3.49 -8.43 0.53
CA ILE A 82 2.37 -8.18 -0.39
C ILE A 82 1.08 -7.81 0.35
N ASP A 83 0.82 -8.36 1.54
CA ASP A 83 -0.35 -8.01 2.35
C ASP A 83 -0.33 -6.55 2.80
N LEU A 84 0.87 -6.02 3.10
CA LEU A 84 1.04 -4.59 3.41
C LEU A 84 0.71 -3.73 2.20
N ALA A 85 1.21 -4.11 1.01
CA ALA A 85 0.93 -3.38 -0.23
C ALA A 85 -0.57 -3.36 -0.56
N LEU A 86 -1.23 -4.53 -0.53
CA LEU A 86 -2.68 -4.63 -0.74
C LEU A 86 -3.48 -3.85 0.30
N THR A 87 -3.04 -3.87 1.56
CA THR A 87 -3.62 -3.05 2.63
C THR A 87 -3.52 -1.56 2.30
N GLY A 88 -2.35 -1.09 1.85
CA GLY A 88 -2.15 0.29 1.42
C GLY A 88 -3.07 0.67 0.25
N ILE A 89 -3.17 -0.17 -0.78
CA ILE A 89 -4.01 0.10 -1.95
C ILE A 89 -5.49 0.18 -1.58
N ALA A 90 -6.00 -0.84 -0.90
CA ALA A 90 -7.42 -0.92 -0.57
C ALA A 90 -7.84 0.16 0.42
N SER A 91 -7.01 0.45 1.43
CA SER A 91 -7.32 1.49 2.41
C SER A 91 -7.33 2.90 1.81
N CYS A 92 -6.40 3.20 0.89
CA CYS A 92 -6.40 4.46 0.16
C CYS A 92 -7.65 4.61 -0.72
N SER A 93 -8.06 3.52 -1.38
CA SER A 93 -9.25 3.49 -2.23
C SER A 93 -10.53 3.72 -1.42
N LEU A 94 -10.68 3.02 -0.29
CA LEU A 94 -11.80 3.21 0.63
C LEU A 94 -11.84 4.61 1.23
N LYS A 95 -10.69 5.15 1.67
CA LYS A 95 -10.60 6.52 2.19
C LYS A 95 -11.05 7.54 1.13
N THR A 96 -10.68 7.34 -0.13
CA THR A 96 -11.10 8.21 -1.25
C THR A 96 -12.62 8.14 -1.46
N LEU A 97 -13.20 6.92 -1.45
CA LEU A 97 -14.64 6.72 -1.58
C LEU A 97 -15.42 7.39 -0.45
N VAL A 98 -15.03 7.11 0.80
CA VAL A 98 -15.74 7.64 1.98
C VAL A 98 -15.56 9.15 2.08
N GLY A 99 -14.36 9.67 1.82
CA GLY A 99 -14.10 11.12 1.77
C GLY A 99 -14.96 11.84 0.72
N GLY A 100 -14.98 11.32 -0.51
CA GLY A 100 -15.81 11.84 -1.60
C GLY A 100 -17.31 11.80 -1.28
N GLY A 101 -17.80 10.68 -0.74
CA GLY A 101 -19.19 10.56 -0.30
C GLY A 101 -19.53 11.56 0.81
N SER A 102 -18.64 11.72 1.80
CA SER A 102 -18.84 12.63 2.93
C SER A 102 -18.97 14.09 2.48
N ALA A 103 -18.13 14.51 1.52
CA ALA A 103 -18.20 15.83 0.89
C ALA A 103 -19.50 16.05 0.11
N ARG A 104 -20.05 14.99 -0.50
CA ARG A 104 -21.30 15.04 -1.29
C ARG A 104 -22.59 14.81 -0.48
N GLY A 105 -22.53 14.77 0.85
CA GLY A 105 -23.75 14.57 1.65
C GLY A 105 -24.06 13.13 2.06
N VAL A 106 -23.28 12.15 1.61
CA VAL A 106 -23.58 10.72 1.74
C VAL A 106 -23.24 10.19 3.12
N VAL A 107 -24.18 9.48 3.73
CA VAL A 107 -23.98 8.72 4.97
C VAL A 107 -23.82 7.25 4.60
N PHE A 108 -22.77 6.61 5.12
CA PHE A 108 -22.54 5.18 4.95
C PHE A 108 -22.76 4.46 6.27
N ASP A 109 -23.36 3.27 6.22
CA ASP A 109 -23.45 2.37 7.38
C ASP A 109 -22.19 1.48 7.45
N THR A 110 -21.77 0.98 6.29
CA THR A 110 -20.57 0.16 6.13
C THR A 110 -19.92 0.43 4.77
N VAL A 111 -18.59 0.36 4.71
CA VAL A 111 -17.84 0.34 3.45
C VAL A 111 -16.69 -0.64 3.62
N GLU A 112 -16.63 -1.63 2.74
CA GLU A 112 -15.59 -2.65 2.71
C GLU A 112 -15.06 -2.84 1.29
N MET A 113 -13.84 -3.35 1.19
CA MET A 113 -13.20 -3.72 -0.06
C MET A 113 -12.47 -5.04 0.11
N LEU A 114 -12.81 -6.02 -0.71
CA LEU A 114 -11.98 -7.19 -0.95
C LEU A 114 -10.99 -6.84 -2.07
N ILE A 115 -9.70 -6.96 -1.79
CA ILE A 115 -8.63 -6.83 -2.78
C ILE A 115 -7.92 -8.17 -2.94
N GLU A 116 -7.70 -8.56 -4.19
CA GLU A 116 -7.06 -9.83 -4.56
C GLU A 116 -5.96 -9.54 -5.57
N TYR A 117 -4.80 -10.16 -5.37
CA TYR A 117 -3.66 -10.14 -6.30
C TYR A 117 -3.25 -11.56 -6.62
N GLY A 118 -3.04 -11.84 -7.91
CA GLY A 118 -2.64 -13.16 -8.37
C GLY A 118 -2.51 -13.24 -9.87
N ALA A 119 -2.10 -14.41 -10.37
CA ALA A 119 -1.93 -14.68 -11.78
C ALA A 119 -3.23 -14.42 -12.57
N ALA A 120 -3.08 -13.78 -13.73
CA ALA A 120 -4.18 -13.56 -14.65
C ALA A 120 -4.61 -14.90 -15.28
N GLU A 121 -5.90 -15.26 -15.18
CA GLU A 121 -6.41 -16.45 -15.86
C GLU A 121 -6.18 -16.34 -17.38
N GLY A 122 -5.43 -17.29 -17.95
CA GLY A 122 -5.19 -17.38 -19.39
C GLY A 122 -4.30 -16.28 -20.00
N ARG A 123 -3.58 -15.50 -19.19
CA ARG A 123 -2.62 -14.48 -19.67
C ARG A 123 -1.31 -14.54 -18.88
N SER A 124 -0.22 -14.09 -19.49
CA SER A 124 1.00 -13.80 -18.75
C SER A 124 0.81 -12.55 -17.88
N GLY A 125 1.22 -12.62 -16.62
CA GLY A 125 1.19 -11.51 -15.66
C GLY A 125 0.16 -11.64 -14.55
N HIS A 126 0.04 -10.58 -13.76
CA HIS A 126 -0.82 -10.51 -12.58
C HIS A 126 -1.97 -9.53 -12.77
N THR A 127 -3.06 -9.79 -12.06
CA THR A 127 -4.22 -8.89 -11.99
C THR A 127 -4.49 -8.50 -10.55
N VAL A 128 -4.98 -7.28 -10.38
CA VAL A 128 -5.51 -6.79 -9.11
C VAL A 128 -7.03 -6.69 -9.25
N ASN A 129 -7.79 -7.39 -8.42
CA ASN A 129 -9.24 -7.31 -8.40
C ASN A 129 -9.71 -6.62 -7.12
N CYS A 130 -10.55 -5.60 -7.28
CA CYS A 130 -11.07 -4.75 -6.23
C CYS A 130 -12.60 -4.86 -6.22
N GLN A 131 -13.16 -5.51 -5.20
CA GLN A 131 -14.61 -5.64 -5.02
C GLN A 131 -15.05 -4.83 -3.80
N PHE A 132 -15.88 -3.81 -4.04
CA PHE A 132 -16.44 -2.96 -3.00
C PHE A 132 -17.78 -3.50 -2.50
N GLU A 133 -18.02 -3.40 -1.21
CA GLU A 133 -19.31 -3.63 -0.57
C GLU A 133 -19.68 -2.37 0.22
N VAL A 134 -20.80 -1.74 -0.15
CA VAL A 134 -21.23 -0.45 0.42
C VAL A 134 -22.63 -0.61 1.00
N GLY A 135 -22.76 -0.41 2.30
CA GLY A 135 -24.02 -0.38 3.03
C GLY A 135 -24.46 1.05 3.32
N GLY A 136 -25.75 1.32 3.19
CA GLY A 136 -26.36 2.61 3.52
C GLY A 136 -27.42 3.05 2.51
N PRO A 137 -27.99 4.26 2.68
CA PRO A 137 -29.07 4.78 1.84
C PRO A 137 -28.60 5.30 0.47
N ALA A 138 -27.31 5.25 0.16
CA ALA A 138 -26.78 5.75 -1.10
C ALA A 138 -27.26 4.91 -2.29
N GLY A 139 -27.84 5.57 -3.31
CA GLY A 139 -28.28 4.88 -4.52
C GLY A 139 -27.10 4.39 -5.38
N HIS A 140 -27.32 3.30 -6.13
CA HIS A 140 -26.30 2.68 -6.99
C HIS A 140 -25.58 3.65 -7.93
N ARG A 141 -26.31 4.61 -8.53
CA ARG A 141 -25.70 5.62 -9.43
C ARG A 141 -24.65 6.46 -8.71
N LEU A 142 -24.95 6.93 -7.51
CA LEU A 142 -24.02 7.73 -6.72
C LEU A 142 -22.81 6.91 -6.28
N ILE A 143 -23.00 5.64 -5.93
CA ILE A 143 -21.89 4.74 -5.61
C ILE A 143 -21.00 4.54 -6.84
N ALA A 144 -21.57 4.36 -8.04
CA ALA A 144 -20.80 4.25 -9.27
C ALA A 144 -19.97 5.52 -9.56
N GLU A 145 -20.54 6.72 -9.36
CA GLU A 145 -19.81 7.99 -9.46
C GLU A 145 -18.66 8.10 -8.43
N LEU A 146 -18.85 7.57 -7.22
CA LEU A 146 -17.79 7.53 -6.21
C LEU A 146 -16.69 6.51 -6.54
N LEU A 147 -17.03 5.38 -7.16
CA LEU A 147 -16.05 4.40 -7.65
C LEU A 147 -15.24 4.93 -8.83
N ASP A 148 -15.87 5.72 -9.71
CA ASP A 148 -15.14 6.48 -10.74
C ASP A 148 -14.17 7.48 -10.10
N GLN A 149 -14.61 8.21 -9.06
CA GLN A 149 -13.73 9.08 -8.29
C GLN A 149 -12.55 8.31 -7.67
N VAL A 150 -12.76 7.12 -7.11
CA VAL A 150 -11.65 6.29 -6.60
C VAL A 150 -10.64 5.98 -7.69
N GLN A 151 -11.11 5.56 -8.87
CA GLN A 151 -10.25 5.20 -9.99
C GLN A 151 -9.43 6.39 -10.51
N ASN A 152 -9.98 7.59 -10.41
CA ASN A 152 -9.34 8.80 -10.93
C ASN A 152 -8.48 9.54 -9.89
N HIS A 153 -8.82 9.43 -8.60
CA HIS A 153 -8.27 10.32 -7.56
C HIS A 153 -7.69 9.60 -6.34
N SER A 154 -7.75 8.27 -6.25
CA SER A 154 -7.02 7.55 -5.21
C SER A 154 -5.55 7.41 -5.60
N PRO A 155 -4.58 7.98 -4.83
CA PRO A 155 -3.16 7.86 -5.16
C PRO A 155 -2.71 6.43 -5.40
N ASN A 156 -3.06 5.50 -4.51
CA ASN A 156 -2.58 4.13 -4.65
C ASN A 156 -3.29 3.36 -5.78
N HIS A 157 -4.55 3.68 -6.11
CA HIS A 157 -5.17 3.12 -7.33
C HIS A 157 -4.49 3.67 -8.59
N LYS A 158 -4.21 4.98 -8.62
CA LYS A 158 -3.50 5.60 -9.75
C LYS A 158 -2.08 5.07 -9.88
N THR A 159 -1.39 4.77 -8.79
CA THR A 159 -0.10 4.06 -8.77
C THR A 159 -0.20 2.74 -9.52
N LEU A 160 -1.21 1.91 -9.26
CA LEU A 160 -1.39 0.63 -9.96
C LEU A 160 -1.59 0.75 -11.46
N THR A 161 -2.14 1.87 -11.95
CA THR A 161 -2.47 2.05 -13.37
C THR A 161 -1.45 2.90 -14.12
N ALA A 162 -0.52 3.50 -13.39
CA ALA A 162 0.61 4.25 -13.92
C ALA A 162 1.82 3.34 -14.13
N GLU A 163 2.77 3.81 -14.94
CA GLU A 163 4.13 3.29 -14.95
C GLU A 163 4.99 4.31 -14.22
N ILE A 164 5.67 3.87 -13.17
CA ILE A 164 6.42 4.73 -12.26
C ILE A 164 7.88 4.25 -12.27
N PRO A 165 8.83 5.11 -12.66
CA PRO A 165 10.24 4.75 -12.62
C PRO A 165 10.69 4.51 -11.17
N LEU A 166 11.60 3.55 -11.00
CA LEU A 166 12.17 3.22 -9.70
C LEU A 166 13.65 3.66 -9.66
N ASP A 167 13.98 4.57 -8.77
CA ASP A 167 15.37 4.94 -8.48
C ASP A 167 15.93 4.01 -7.40
N VAL A 168 17.01 3.29 -7.71
CA VAL A 168 17.66 2.35 -6.79
C VAL A 168 19.02 2.90 -6.37
N HIS A 169 19.26 2.90 -5.07
CA HIS A 169 20.50 3.35 -4.45
C HIS A 169 21.13 2.21 -3.67
N TYR A 170 22.40 1.93 -3.93
CA TYR A 170 23.19 0.95 -3.19
C TYR A 170 24.19 1.73 -2.35
N ALA A 171 24.03 1.71 -1.03
CA ALA A 171 24.91 2.40 -0.10
C ALA A 171 25.85 1.39 0.55
N ASP A 172 27.15 1.53 0.33
CA ASP A 172 28.15 0.76 1.07
C ASP A 172 28.49 1.39 2.43
N GLY A 173 29.27 0.69 3.25
CA GLY A 173 29.70 1.16 4.57
C GLY A 173 30.71 2.31 4.51
N SER A 174 31.32 2.56 3.35
CA SER A 174 32.18 3.72 3.09
C SER A 174 31.39 5.01 2.77
N GLY A 175 30.08 4.88 2.54
CA GLY A 175 29.20 5.97 2.13
C GLY A 175 29.20 6.25 0.63
N HIS A 176 29.84 5.40 -0.17
CA HIS A 176 29.70 5.44 -1.62
C HIS A 176 28.29 4.94 -1.99
N VAL A 177 27.64 5.68 -2.89
CA VAL A 177 26.30 5.38 -3.37
C VAL A 177 26.31 5.17 -4.87
N VAL A 178 26.00 3.94 -5.30
CA VAL A 178 25.72 3.65 -6.70
C VAL A 178 24.23 3.92 -6.95
N HIS A 179 23.92 4.67 -8.00
CA HIS A 179 22.54 4.98 -8.40
C HIS A 179 22.23 4.32 -9.75
N GLU A 180 21.12 3.60 -9.81
CA GLU A 180 20.57 3.03 -11.03
C GLU A 180 19.08 3.36 -11.12
N ARG A 181 18.61 3.75 -12.30
CA ARG A 181 17.18 3.97 -12.56
C ARG A 181 16.63 2.80 -13.35
N LEU A 182 15.73 2.04 -12.76
CA LEU A 182 15.08 0.90 -13.39
C LEU A 182 13.79 1.36 -14.10
N SER A 183 13.69 1.04 -15.39
CA SER A 183 12.50 1.24 -16.22
C SER A 183 12.36 0.08 -17.20
N GLY A 184 11.13 -0.36 -17.50
CA GLY A 184 10.88 -1.37 -18.53
C GLY A 184 11.49 -2.76 -18.28
N VAL A 185 11.74 -3.15 -17.02
CA VAL A 185 12.21 -4.52 -16.69
C VAL A 185 11.15 -5.53 -17.15
N GLU A 186 11.53 -6.76 -17.55
CA GLU A 186 10.56 -7.80 -17.92
C GLU A 186 9.80 -8.36 -16.71
N PRO A 187 8.53 -8.79 -16.84
CA PRO A 187 7.75 -9.27 -15.70
C PRO A 187 8.41 -10.47 -15.06
N PHE A 188 8.72 -10.36 -13.77
CA PHE A 188 9.14 -11.52 -13.00
C PHE A 188 7.94 -12.46 -12.84
N ALA A 189 8.11 -13.73 -13.19
CA ALA A 189 7.12 -14.75 -12.87
C ALA A 189 7.12 -14.96 -11.35
N SER A 190 6.20 -14.26 -10.69
CA SER A 190 5.87 -14.43 -9.27
C SER A 190 5.88 -15.89 -8.87
N ARG A 191 6.62 -16.18 -7.81
CA ARG A 191 6.62 -17.49 -7.16
C ARG A 191 5.63 -17.54 -6.01
N HIS A 192 5.07 -16.39 -5.61
CA HIS A 192 4.19 -16.29 -4.47
C HIS A 192 2.73 -16.63 -4.81
N ARG A 193 2.03 -17.09 -3.78
CA ARG A 193 0.63 -17.48 -3.86
C ARG A 193 -0.25 -16.24 -4.04
N PRO A 194 -1.46 -16.39 -4.62
CA PRO A 194 -2.44 -15.31 -4.63
C PRO A 194 -2.65 -14.74 -3.23
N ALA A 195 -2.56 -13.42 -3.09
CA ALA A 195 -2.76 -12.70 -1.84
C ALA A 195 -4.12 -12.02 -1.83
N ARG A 196 -4.80 -12.03 -0.67
CA ARG A 196 -6.17 -11.51 -0.54
C ARG A 196 -6.36 -10.82 0.80
N ARG A 197 -6.88 -9.60 0.77
CA ARG A 197 -7.17 -8.80 1.97
C ARG A 197 -8.59 -8.26 1.92
N ARG A 198 -9.28 -8.26 3.07
CA ARG A 198 -10.54 -7.54 3.25
C ARG A 198 -10.28 -6.32 4.12
N VAL A 199 -10.48 -5.13 3.56
CA VAL A 199 -10.32 -3.87 4.28
C VAL A 199 -11.70 -3.31 4.59
N ARG A 200 -11.90 -2.90 5.84
CA ARG A 200 -13.14 -2.34 6.36
C ARG A 200 -12.90 -0.94 6.88
N TRP A 201 -13.75 -0.02 6.46
CA TRP A 201 -13.81 1.31 7.04
C TRP A 201 -14.47 1.27 8.42
N ILE A 202 -13.86 1.96 9.39
CA ILE A 202 -14.35 2.04 10.77
C ILE A 202 -14.99 3.40 11.04
N SER A 203 -14.20 4.48 10.88
CA SER A 203 -14.63 5.84 11.18
C SER A 203 -13.60 6.84 10.66
N GLY A 204 -14.03 7.90 9.97
CA GLY A 204 -13.11 8.91 9.45
C GLY A 204 -12.02 8.25 8.60
N VAL A 205 -10.76 8.56 8.89
CA VAL A 205 -9.60 7.99 8.19
C VAL A 205 -9.09 6.65 8.76
N GLN A 206 -9.82 6.04 9.70
CA GLN A 206 -9.46 4.79 10.36
C GLN A 206 -10.08 3.59 9.63
N LEU A 207 -9.23 2.60 9.32
CA LEU A 207 -9.62 1.34 8.67
C LEU A 207 -8.92 0.16 9.32
N GLU A 208 -9.46 -1.03 9.09
CA GLU A 208 -8.85 -2.30 9.47
C GLU A 208 -8.72 -3.21 8.24
N SER A 209 -7.59 -3.87 8.07
CA SER A 209 -7.33 -4.83 7.01
C SER A 209 -7.16 -6.22 7.58
N TYR A 210 -7.90 -7.19 7.06
CA TYR A 210 -7.94 -8.57 7.52
C TYR A 210 -7.40 -9.53 6.45
N PRO A 211 -6.67 -10.58 6.83
CA PRO A 211 -6.36 -11.68 5.90
C PRO A 211 -7.64 -12.41 5.48
N VAL A 212 -7.60 -13.09 4.33
CA VAL A 212 -8.71 -13.92 3.85
C VAL A 212 -8.17 -15.34 3.56
N PRO A 213 -8.53 -16.36 4.36
CA PRO A 213 -9.42 -16.32 5.53
C PRO A 213 -8.86 -15.51 6.71
N ALA A 214 -9.75 -15.03 7.59
CA ALA A 214 -9.38 -14.19 8.73
C ALA A 214 -8.76 -15.04 9.85
N THR A 215 -7.47 -15.35 9.72
CA THR A 215 -6.74 -16.21 10.66
C THR A 215 -5.91 -15.44 11.68
N GLY A 216 -5.60 -14.16 11.44
CA GLY A 216 -4.77 -13.32 12.31
C GLY A 216 -5.40 -11.96 12.65
N PRO A 217 -4.71 -11.13 13.48
CA PRO A 217 -5.18 -9.80 13.85
C PRO A 217 -5.24 -8.85 12.64
N PRO A 218 -6.12 -7.83 12.66
CA PRO A 218 -6.15 -6.85 11.60
C PRO A 218 -4.93 -5.94 11.62
N LEU A 219 -4.49 -5.53 10.44
CA LEU A 219 -3.62 -4.37 10.29
C LEU A 219 -4.48 -3.12 10.45
N ARG A 220 -4.02 -2.21 11.31
CA ARG A 220 -4.69 -0.93 11.58
C ARG A 220 -4.15 0.12 10.63
N ILE A 221 -5.05 0.89 10.04
CA ILE A 221 -4.72 1.98 9.13
C ILE A 221 -5.30 3.26 9.68
N ASP A 222 -4.49 4.31 9.72
CA ASP A 222 -4.91 5.66 10.11
C ASP A 222 -4.03 6.70 9.42
N SER A 223 -4.38 7.97 9.50
CA SER A 223 -3.54 9.06 9.00
C SER A 223 -2.90 9.85 10.15
N PRO A 224 -1.87 10.67 9.89
CA PRO A 224 -1.40 11.62 10.89
C PRO A 224 -2.47 12.65 11.26
N LYS A 225 -2.33 13.25 12.43
CA LYS A 225 -3.17 14.37 12.89
C LYS A 225 -3.27 15.52 11.89
N GLN A 226 -2.18 15.82 11.17
CA GLN A 226 -2.14 16.82 10.10
C GLN A 226 -3.11 16.52 8.96
N THR A 227 -3.51 15.26 8.80
CA THR A 227 -4.48 14.80 7.80
C THR A 227 -5.68 14.15 8.47
N THR A 228 -6.09 14.75 9.60
CA THR A 228 -7.29 14.45 10.38
C THR A 228 -7.37 13.06 11.04
N GLY A 229 -6.25 12.34 11.15
CA GLY A 229 -6.21 11.07 11.90
C GLY A 229 -5.82 11.26 13.36
N VAL A 230 -5.59 10.14 14.05
CA VAL A 230 -5.26 10.12 15.50
C VAL A 230 -4.02 9.28 15.80
N ASP A 231 -3.22 9.00 14.78
CA ASP A 231 -1.97 8.24 14.88
C ASP A 231 -2.16 6.78 15.34
N TRP A 232 -3.27 6.14 14.96
CA TRP A 232 -3.63 4.78 15.38
C TRP A 232 -2.91 3.65 14.61
N GLY A 233 -2.38 3.96 13.43
CA GLY A 233 -1.62 3.03 12.59
C GLY A 233 -0.90 3.76 11.46
N PRO A 234 -0.08 3.03 10.67
CA PRO A 234 0.50 3.60 9.46
C PRO A 234 -0.61 3.98 8.48
N ASN A 235 -0.34 4.99 7.67
CA ASN A 235 -1.24 5.42 6.61
C ASN A 235 -1.11 4.52 5.38
N PRO A 236 -1.97 4.69 4.36
CA PRO A 236 -1.96 3.84 3.18
C PRO A 236 -0.64 3.84 2.41
N GLN A 237 0.05 4.98 2.32
CA GLN A 237 1.33 5.11 1.61
C GLN A 237 2.48 4.48 2.41
N GLU A 238 2.48 4.62 3.73
CA GLU A 238 3.46 3.99 4.63
C GLU A 238 3.36 2.46 4.53
N HIS A 239 2.15 1.89 4.52
CA HIS A 239 1.96 0.44 4.30
C HIS A 239 2.53 -0.03 2.95
N LEU A 240 2.28 0.74 1.88
CA LEU A 240 2.75 0.43 0.54
C LEU A 240 4.29 0.38 0.47
N LEU A 241 4.95 1.41 1.01
CA LEU A 241 6.42 1.50 1.01
C LEU A 241 7.06 0.52 2.00
N MET A 242 6.43 0.25 3.14
CA MET A 242 6.87 -0.82 4.06
C MET A 242 6.86 -2.18 3.36
N GLY A 243 5.79 -2.49 2.62
CA GLY A 243 5.69 -3.72 1.82
C GLY A 243 6.77 -3.81 0.76
N MET A 244 7.06 -2.71 0.06
CA MET A 244 8.13 -2.70 -0.94
C MET A 244 9.51 -2.95 -0.33
N ALA A 245 9.83 -2.22 0.75
CA ALA A 245 11.12 -2.38 1.42
C ALA A 245 11.31 -3.80 1.96
N SER A 246 10.26 -4.40 2.55
CA SER A 246 10.34 -5.74 3.12
C SER A 246 10.43 -6.84 2.08
N ASP A 247 9.75 -6.69 0.95
CA ASP A 247 9.83 -7.63 -0.16
C ASP A 247 11.25 -7.67 -0.76
N VAL A 248 11.85 -6.50 -0.99
CA VAL A 248 13.25 -6.41 -1.45
C VAL A 248 14.21 -6.99 -0.39
N ALA A 249 14.01 -6.69 0.90
CA ALA A 249 14.83 -7.22 1.98
C ALA A 249 14.76 -8.77 2.09
N ALA A 250 13.57 -9.34 1.90
CA ALA A 250 13.37 -10.79 1.87
C ALA A 250 14.10 -11.43 0.68
N ASN A 251 13.98 -10.84 -0.51
CA ASN A 251 14.69 -11.29 -1.71
C ASN A 251 16.22 -11.22 -1.54
N LEU A 252 16.74 -10.14 -0.96
CA LEU A 252 18.17 -10.02 -0.63
C LEU A 252 18.61 -11.14 0.32
N GLY A 253 17.83 -11.40 1.38
CA GLY A 253 18.08 -12.47 2.33
C GLY A 253 18.13 -13.85 1.66
N ARG A 254 17.20 -14.13 0.75
CA ARG A 254 17.14 -15.38 -0.02
C ARG A 254 18.30 -15.52 -1.01
N LEU A 255 18.51 -14.52 -1.87
CA LEU A 255 19.57 -14.55 -2.89
C LEU A 255 20.96 -14.61 -2.27
N SER A 256 21.18 -13.98 -1.11
CA SER A 256 22.43 -14.12 -0.37
C SER A 256 22.71 -15.57 0.04
N ARG A 257 21.68 -16.31 0.47
CA ARG A 257 21.82 -17.74 0.79
C ARG A 257 22.14 -18.55 -0.45
N GLU A 258 21.42 -18.31 -1.53
CA GLU A 258 21.54 -19.06 -2.78
C GLU A 258 22.90 -18.84 -3.46
N HIS A 259 23.37 -17.60 -3.55
CA HIS A 259 24.56 -17.23 -4.31
C HIS A 259 25.85 -17.21 -3.48
N LEU A 260 25.77 -16.83 -2.19
CA LEU A 260 26.95 -16.69 -1.33
C LEU A 260 27.08 -17.83 -0.31
N GLY A 261 26.07 -18.70 -0.20
CA GLY A 261 26.04 -19.77 0.82
C GLY A 261 25.98 -19.24 2.26
N ARG A 262 25.62 -17.97 2.46
CA ARG A 262 25.65 -17.27 3.75
C ARG A 262 24.34 -16.55 4.02
N GLN A 263 23.95 -16.55 5.28
CA GLN A 263 22.80 -15.78 5.75
C GLN A 263 23.27 -14.42 6.25
N LEU A 264 22.87 -13.35 5.55
CA LEU A 264 23.30 -11.98 5.82
C LEU A 264 22.17 -11.13 6.41
N ARG A 265 22.53 -10.03 7.06
CA ARG A 265 21.56 -9.01 7.47
C ARG A 265 21.42 -8.00 6.36
N TRP A 266 20.20 -7.53 6.11
CA TRP A 266 19.94 -6.52 5.09
C TRP A 266 19.05 -5.44 5.66
N GLU A 267 19.34 -4.19 5.31
CA GLU A 267 18.47 -3.05 5.56
C GLU A 267 18.08 -2.42 4.23
N VAL A 268 16.78 -2.16 4.08
CA VAL A 268 16.22 -1.55 2.88
C VAL A 268 15.31 -0.41 3.30
N ALA A 269 15.38 0.71 2.60
CA ALA A 269 14.46 1.83 2.75
C ALA A 269 13.78 2.13 1.42
N ALA A 270 12.45 2.15 1.40
CA ALA A 270 11.68 2.64 0.26
C ALA A 270 11.13 4.04 0.56
N ALA A 271 11.11 4.91 -0.44
CA ALA A 271 10.60 6.27 -0.33
C ALA A 271 9.72 6.61 -1.53
N GLY A 272 8.88 7.62 -1.36
CA GLY A 272 8.05 8.19 -2.42
C GLY A 272 7.21 9.33 -1.88
N GLY A 273 6.60 10.09 -2.78
CA GLY A 273 5.75 11.21 -2.40
C GLY A 273 4.47 11.31 -3.21
N VAL A 274 3.52 12.07 -2.68
CA VAL A 274 2.24 12.37 -3.33
C VAL A 274 1.99 13.87 -3.25
N ASP A 275 1.54 14.46 -4.34
CA ASP A 275 0.94 15.79 -4.32
C ASP A 275 -0.52 15.67 -3.85
N ILE A 276 -0.79 16.10 -2.61
CA ILE A 276 -2.12 15.92 -2.02
C ILE A 276 -3.20 16.75 -2.72
N ARG A 277 -2.84 17.74 -3.55
CA ARG A 277 -3.81 18.50 -4.35
C ARG A 277 -4.53 17.61 -5.35
N GLY A 278 -3.87 16.59 -5.88
CA GLY A 278 -4.50 15.60 -6.77
C GLY A 278 -5.55 14.76 -6.04
N LEU A 279 -5.22 14.30 -4.83
CA LEU A 279 -6.15 13.56 -3.95
C LEU A 279 -7.36 14.42 -3.53
N LEU A 280 -7.13 15.70 -3.23
CA LEU A 280 -8.16 16.61 -2.73
C LEU A 280 -8.94 17.32 -3.85
N HIS A 281 -8.63 17.03 -5.11
CA HIS A 281 -9.20 17.70 -6.29
C HIS A 281 -9.00 19.22 -6.23
N ALA A 282 -7.91 19.67 -5.62
CA ALA A 282 -7.60 21.08 -5.45
C ALA A 282 -6.98 21.69 -6.71
N ASP A 283 -6.27 20.87 -7.49
CA ASP A 283 -5.59 21.22 -8.74
C ASP A 283 -5.77 20.07 -9.76
N PRO A 284 -6.42 20.31 -10.92
CA PRO A 284 -6.60 19.29 -11.95
C PRO A 284 -5.31 18.88 -12.68
N ALA A 285 -4.23 19.67 -12.58
CA ALA A 285 -2.93 19.35 -13.17
C ALA A 285 -2.03 18.53 -12.22
N ALA A 286 -2.41 18.40 -10.94
CA ALA A 286 -1.62 17.66 -9.96
C ALA A 286 -1.60 16.16 -10.27
N ILE A 287 -0.40 15.57 -10.20
CA ILE A 287 -0.20 14.14 -10.38
C ILE A 287 -0.75 13.41 -9.15
N VAL A 288 -1.69 12.49 -9.38
CA VAL A 288 -2.39 11.77 -8.30
C VAL A 288 -1.59 10.58 -7.78
N HIS A 289 -0.90 9.85 -8.66
CA HIS A 289 -0.17 8.65 -8.27
C HIS A 289 1.07 8.96 -7.43
N LEU A 290 1.65 7.92 -6.82
CA LEU A 290 2.93 8.00 -6.13
C LEU A 290 4.04 8.45 -7.11
N GLN A 291 4.90 9.34 -6.64
CA GLN A 291 5.98 9.98 -7.39
C GLN A 291 7.31 9.76 -6.66
N ASP A 292 8.42 9.98 -7.37
CA ASP A 292 9.79 9.90 -6.83
C ASP A 292 10.04 8.61 -6.03
N VAL A 293 9.61 7.48 -6.59
CA VAL A 293 9.73 6.18 -5.92
C VAL A 293 11.18 5.74 -5.92
N GLY A 294 11.72 5.56 -4.71
CA GLY A 294 13.11 5.21 -4.49
C GLY A 294 13.27 3.99 -3.58
N CYS A 295 14.33 3.22 -3.79
CA CYS A 295 14.74 2.10 -2.94
C CYS A 295 16.23 2.22 -2.61
N THR A 296 16.58 2.33 -1.32
CA THR A 296 17.95 2.35 -0.83
C THR A 296 18.26 1.04 -0.13
N ILE A 297 19.31 0.35 -0.56
CA ILE A 297 19.80 -0.89 0.02
C ILE A 297 21.13 -0.59 0.73
N SER A 298 21.19 -0.87 2.03
CA SER A 298 22.43 -0.77 2.80
C SER A 298 23.20 -2.09 2.69
N VAL A 299 24.38 -2.04 2.08
CA VAL A 299 25.26 -3.19 1.92
C VAL A 299 26.00 -3.48 3.25
N PRO A 300 26.02 -4.72 3.74
CA PRO A 300 26.81 -5.07 4.91
C PRO A 300 28.30 -4.79 4.67
N GLY A 301 28.92 -3.99 5.54
CA GLY A 301 30.31 -3.53 5.35
C GLY A 301 31.38 -4.64 5.28
N ASN A 302 31.04 -5.88 5.63
CA ASN A 302 31.94 -7.03 5.49
C ASN A 302 31.90 -7.67 4.09
N LEU A 303 31.21 -7.05 3.13
CA LEU A 303 31.00 -7.58 1.80
C LEU A 303 31.31 -6.56 0.68
N GLU A 304 31.87 -5.39 1.00
CA GLU A 304 32.09 -4.31 0.02
C GLU A 304 32.90 -4.74 -1.22
N ASP A 305 33.79 -5.72 -1.05
CA ASP A 305 34.63 -6.28 -2.12
C ASP A 305 34.02 -7.51 -2.83
N GLU A 306 32.82 -7.95 -2.45
CA GLU A 306 32.17 -9.13 -3.03
C GLU A 306 31.60 -8.79 -4.43
N PRO A 307 32.14 -9.39 -5.52
CA PRO A 307 31.87 -8.95 -6.89
C PRO A 307 30.41 -9.11 -7.32
N ASP A 308 29.67 -10.02 -6.68
CA ASP A 308 28.30 -10.38 -7.08
C ASP A 308 27.21 -9.59 -6.33
N LEU A 309 27.55 -8.73 -5.35
CA LEU A 309 26.52 -8.09 -4.53
C LEU A 309 25.62 -7.14 -5.29
N LEU A 310 26.20 -6.33 -6.18
CA LEU A 310 25.41 -5.39 -6.97
C LEU A 310 24.41 -6.17 -7.84
N SER A 311 24.86 -7.29 -8.41
CA SER A 311 24.01 -8.21 -9.18
C SER A 311 22.91 -8.84 -8.31
N ILE A 312 23.24 -9.31 -7.10
CA ILE A 312 22.27 -9.83 -6.12
C ILE A 312 21.24 -8.76 -5.76
N ALA A 313 21.68 -7.55 -5.46
CA ALA A 313 20.80 -6.47 -5.02
C ALA A 313 19.90 -5.97 -6.14
N ARG A 314 20.43 -5.84 -7.37
CA ARG A 314 19.64 -5.60 -8.58
C ARG A 314 18.60 -6.70 -8.78
N THR A 315 19.02 -7.95 -8.75
CA THR A 315 18.13 -9.11 -8.91
C THR A 315 17.04 -9.11 -7.84
N ALA A 316 17.35 -8.75 -6.60
CA ALA A 316 16.37 -8.69 -5.52
C ALA A 316 15.26 -7.66 -5.77
N VAL A 317 15.61 -6.50 -6.34
CA VAL A 317 14.65 -5.46 -6.73
C VAL A 317 13.84 -5.90 -7.95
N GLU A 318 14.48 -6.46 -8.97
CA GLU A 318 13.81 -6.94 -10.19
C GLU A 318 12.82 -8.08 -9.89
N GLN A 319 13.15 -8.95 -8.92
CA GLN A 319 12.31 -10.05 -8.44
C GLN A 319 11.29 -9.63 -7.36
N SER A 320 11.28 -8.36 -6.94
CA SER A 320 10.30 -7.87 -5.96
C SER A 320 8.92 -7.75 -6.59
N GLU A 321 7.98 -8.54 -6.11
CA GLU A 321 6.58 -8.49 -6.52
C GLU A 321 5.93 -7.17 -6.13
N VAL A 322 6.25 -6.64 -4.95
CA VAL A 322 5.69 -5.37 -4.49
C VAL A 322 6.26 -4.20 -5.29
N SER A 323 7.56 -4.23 -5.63
CA SER A 323 8.15 -3.22 -6.52
C SER A 323 7.49 -3.27 -7.90
N ASN A 324 7.27 -4.47 -8.44
CA ASN A 324 6.55 -4.64 -9.71
C ASN A 324 5.10 -4.15 -9.63
N LEU A 325 4.39 -4.41 -8.53
CA LEU A 325 3.03 -3.94 -8.27
C LEU A 325 2.94 -2.41 -8.26
N ILE A 326 3.94 -1.73 -7.69
CA ILE A 326 3.98 -0.26 -7.55
C ILE A 326 4.45 0.42 -8.83
N CYS A 327 5.49 -0.11 -9.46
CA CYS A 327 6.24 0.60 -10.51
C CYS A 327 5.73 0.30 -11.91
N ARG A 328 4.93 -0.75 -12.09
CA ARG A 328 4.37 -1.14 -13.39
C ARG A 328 2.87 -0.98 -13.44
N ARG A 329 2.38 -0.72 -14.65
CA ARG A 329 0.96 -0.75 -14.94
C ARG A 329 0.39 -2.16 -14.75
N GLN A 330 -0.58 -2.26 -13.85
CA GLN A 330 -1.35 -3.45 -13.56
C GLN A 330 -2.69 -3.45 -14.31
N ALA A 331 -3.17 -4.64 -14.63
CA ALA A 331 -4.57 -4.82 -14.99
C ALA A 331 -5.42 -4.82 -13.70
N VAL A 332 -6.23 -3.78 -13.52
CA VAL A 332 -7.05 -3.59 -12.31
C VAL A 332 -8.53 -3.73 -12.65
N GLY A 333 -9.20 -4.72 -12.05
CA GLY A 333 -10.66 -4.86 -12.09
C GLY A 333 -11.30 -4.17 -10.91
N VAL A 334 -12.32 -3.33 -11.14
CA VAL A 334 -13.11 -2.69 -10.08
C VAL A 334 -14.58 -3.09 -10.22
N SER A 335 -15.17 -3.60 -9.14
CA SER A 335 -16.58 -4.04 -9.12
C SER A 335 -17.28 -3.64 -7.82
N LEU A 336 -18.60 -3.52 -7.90
CA LEU A 336 -19.48 -3.35 -6.75
C LEU A 336 -20.22 -4.66 -6.50
N LYS A 337 -20.11 -5.21 -5.29
CA LYS A 337 -20.93 -6.34 -4.86
C LYS A 337 -22.36 -5.84 -4.65
N PRO A 338 -23.38 -6.52 -5.21
CA PRO A 338 -24.77 -6.15 -4.98
C PRO A 338 -25.06 -6.17 -3.48
N PRO A 339 -25.79 -5.18 -2.94
CA PRO A 339 -26.21 -5.22 -1.55
C PRO A 339 -27.02 -6.50 -1.34
N ILE A 340 -26.63 -7.30 -0.35
CA ILE A 340 -27.50 -8.37 0.14
C ILE A 340 -28.65 -7.65 0.84
N TYR A 341 -29.71 -7.32 0.11
CA TYR A 341 -30.96 -6.84 0.68
C TYR A 341 -31.47 -7.93 1.63
N ARG A 342 -31.04 -7.88 2.89
CA ARG A 342 -31.76 -8.55 3.97
C ARG A 342 -33.01 -7.71 4.16
N ALA A 343 -34.11 -8.14 3.53
CA ALA A 343 -35.43 -7.55 3.76
C ALA A 343 -35.60 -7.32 5.27
N PRO A 344 -35.91 -6.08 5.69
CA PRO A 344 -36.07 -5.77 7.10
C PRO A 344 -37.06 -6.75 7.74
N SER A 345 -36.77 -7.22 8.95
CA SER A 345 -37.58 -8.23 9.65
C SER A 345 -39.06 -7.84 9.77
N TRP A 346 -39.37 -6.55 9.80
CA TRP A 346 -40.74 -6.01 9.82
C TRP A 346 -41.53 -6.16 8.51
N GLN A 347 -40.90 -6.44 7.36
CA GLN A 347 -41.62 -6.79 6.13
C GLN A 347 -42.07 -8.26 6.08
N ARG A 348 -41.56 -9.15 6.97
CA ARG A 348 -41.99 -10.55 7.03
C ARG A 348 -43.34 -10.75 7.75
N GLY A 349 -43.89 -9.71 8.38
CA GLY A 349 -45.12 -9.77 9.15
C GLY A 349 -46.39 -9.31 8.43
N ARG A 350 -46.32 -8.89 7.14
CA ARG A 350 -47.49 -8.36 6.39
C ARG A 350 -47.97 -9.23 5.22
N ALA A 351 -47.37 -10.40 5.01
CA ALA A 351 -47.81 -11.36 3.99
C ALA A 351 -48.68 -12.50 4.55
N ALA A 352 -49.13 -12.39 5.80
CA ALA A 352 -50.08 -13.32 6.43
C ALA A 352 -51.16 -12.52 7.15
N SER A 353 -52.06 -11.92 6.37
CA SER A 353 -53.36 -11.43 6.84
C SER A 353 -54.35 -11.46 5.69
#